data_AF-A0A943K019-F1
#
_entry.id   AF-A0A943K019-F1
#
_cell.length_a   1.000
_cell.length_b   1.000
_cell.length_c   1.000
_cell.angle_alpha   90.00
_cell.angle_beta   90.00
_cell.angle_gamma   90.00
#
_symmetry.space_group_name_H-M   'P 1'
#
loop_
_entity.id
_entity.type
_entity.pdbx_description
1 polymer ?
#
loop_
_entity_poly.entity_id
_entity_poly.type
_entity_poly.pdbx_seq_one_letter_code
_entity_poly.pdbx_strand_id
1 'polypeptide(L)'
;MINRQMEQYSLYVNEPIQDKYGKLKDNYIFMDNIQVAINFVSINKRSEDIRFKDCNYTGLTYYKGLDLTKKYKLVGKLQYEIISINEIGRLSQYLLKVVI
;
A
#
# COMPACT_ATOMS: atom_id res chain seq x y z
N MET A 1 6.87 14.53 -16.27
CA MET A 1 5.39 14.43 -16.24
C MET A 1 5.01 13.14 -15.53
N ILE A 2 4.43 13.23 -14.32
CA ILE A 2 4.01 12.05 -13.52
C ILE A 2 2.82 11.30 -14.15
N ASN A 3 1.97 12.00 -14.92
CA ASN A 3 0.74 11.43 -15.48
C ASN A 3 0.95 10.24 -16.44
N ARG A 4 2.14 10.08 -17.03
CA ARG A 4 2.45 8.93 -17.90
C ARG A 4 2.81 7.64 -17.13
N GLN A 5 2.93 7.73 -15.81
CA GLN A 5 3.33 6.61 -14.94
C GLN A 5 2.21 6.17 -13.98
N MET A 6 1.05 6.84 -14.01
CA MET A 6 -0.09 6.43 -13.18
C MET A 6 -0.79 5.22 -13.81
N GLU A 7 -0.85 4.12 -13.06
CA GLU A 7 -1.64 2.94 -13.41
C GLU A 7 -2.83 2.81 -12.45
N GLN A 8 -3.87 2.08 -12.87
CA GLN A 8 -5.05 1.83 -12.04
C GLN A 8 -4.77 0.67 -11.07
N TYR A 9 -5.07 0.88 -9.80
CA TYR A 9 -4.97 -0.11 -8.73
C TYR A 9 -6.29 -0.20 -7.97
N SER A 10 -6.65 -1.41 -7.57
CA SER A 10 -7.76 -1.62 -6.64
C SER A 10 -7.27 -1.43 -5.21
N LEU A 11 -7.90 -0.50 -4.50
CA LEU A 11 -7.61 -0.15 -3.13
C LEU A 11 -8.51 -0.94 -2.18
N TYR A 12 -7.90 -1.56 -1.19
CA TYR A 12 -8.59 -2.30 -0.14
C TYR A 12 -8.23 -1.75 1.22
N VAL A 13 -9.19 -1.77 2.13
CA VAL A 13 -9.03 -1.43 3.55
C VAL A 13 -9.14 -2.70 4.40
N ASN A 14 -8.28 -2.84 5.41
CA ASN A 14 -8.37 -3.93 6.37
C ASN A 14 -9.39 -3.58 7.45
N GLU A 15 -10.44 -4.39 7.55
CA GLU A 15 -11.43 -4.34 8.62
C GLU A 15 -11.44 -5.70 9.34
N PRO A 16 -10.60 -5.87 10.37
CA PRO A 16 -10.42 -7.16 11.03
C PRO A 16 -11.74 -7.70 11.58
N ILE A 17 -12.02 -8.97 11.32
CA ILE A 17 -13.19 -9.67 11.85
C ILE A 17 -12.78 -10.61 12.98
N GLN A 18 -13.65 -10.73 13.98
CA GLN A 18 -13.44 -11.65 15.08
C GLN A 18 -13.88 -13.05 14.68
N ASP A 19 -13.02 -14.04 14.87
CA ASP A 19 -13.37 -15.44 14.65
C ASP A 19 -14.19 -16.03 15.82
N LYS A 20 -14.62 -17.29 15.66
CA LYS A 20 -15.40 -18.03 16.67
C LYS A 20 -14.67 -18.22 18.01
N TYR A 21 -13.37 -17.94 18.06
CA TYR A 21 -12.51 -18.06 19.24
C TYR A 21 -12.09 -16.70 19.80
N GLY A 22 -12.64 -15.61 19.25
CA GLY A 22 -12.37 -14.26 19.72
C GLY A 22 -11.11 -13.63 19.12
N LYS A 23 -10.40 -14.32 18.21
CA LYS A 23 -9.16 -13.81 17.58
C LYS A 23 -9.50 -12.93 16.40
N LEU A 24 -8.82 -11.78 16.30
CA LEU A 24 -8.94 -10.88 15.15
C LEU A 24 -8.18 -11.47 13.95
N LYS A 25 -8.86 -11.55 12.82
CA LYS A 25 -8.31 -11.95 11.53
C LYS A 25 -8.45 -10.80 10.55
N ASP A 26 -7.37 -10.52 9.81
CA ASP A 26 -7.39 -9.54 8.75
C ASP A 26 -8.45 -9.89 7.69
N ASN A 27 -9.22 -8.88 7.29
CA ASN A 27 -10.26 -9.00 6.29
C ASN A 27 -10.24 -7.73 5.44
N TYR A 28 -9.77 -7.88 4.20
CA TYR A 28 -9.58 -6.77 3.29
C TYR A 28 -10.82 -6.58 2.42
N ILE A 29 -11.46 -5.42 2.56
CA ILE A 29 -12.67 -5.05 1.82
C ILE A 29 -12.28 -4.10 0.69
N PHE A 30 -12.82 -4.34 -0.50
CA PHE A 30 -12.62 -3.46 -1.65
C PHE A 30 -13.24 -2.09 -1.34
N MET A 31 -12.47 -1.03 -1.58
CA MET A 31 -12.90 0.33 -1.31
C MET A 31 -13.12 1.11 -2.61
N ASP A 32 -12.13 1.16 -3.50
CA ASP A 32 -12.21 1.91 -4.76
C ASP A 32 -11.14 1.47 -5.77
N ASN A 33 -11.23 1.95 -7.01
CA ASN A 33 -10.15 1.90 -7.99
C ASN A 33 -9.48 3.28 -8.11
N ILE A 34 -8.19 3.34 -7.80
CA ILE A 34 -7.44 4.60 -7.77
C ILE A 34 -6.28 4.58 -8.76
N GLN A 35 -5.89 5.76 -9.25
CA GLN A 35 -4.71 5.92 -10.09
C GLN A 35 -3.48 6.21 -9.23
N VAL A 36 -2.45 5.39 -9.35
CA VAL A 36 -1.21 5.51 -8.56
C VAL A 36 0.00 5.36 -9.47
N ALA A 37 0.94 6.30 -9.38
CA ALA A 37 2.27 6.15 -9.97
C ALA A 37 3.20 5.52 -8.93
N ILE A 38 3.60 4.27 -9.14
CA ILE A 38 4.52 3.54 -8.25
C ILE A 38 5.95 3.69 -8.76
N ASN A 39 6.83 4.17 -7.89
CA ASN A 39 8.25 4.32 -8.15
C ASN A 39 9.06 3.47 -7.17
N PHE A 40 10.09 2.82 -7.66
CA PHE A 40 11.04 2.09 -6.82
C PHE A 40 11.99 3.08 -6.13
N VAL A 41 12.16 2.95 -4.81
CA VAL A 41 13.08 3.80 -4.04
C VAL A 41 14.37 3.07 -3.73
N SER A 42 14.29 1.93 -3.05
CA SER A 42 15.48 1.17 -2.66
C SER A 42 15.15 -0.26 -2.22
N ILE A 43 16.17 -1.13 -2.29
CA ILE A 43 16.17 -2.44 -1.65
C ILE A 43 17.09 -2.34 -0.44
N ASN A 44 16.53 -2.42 0.76
CA ASN A 44 17.35 -2.61 1.95
C ASN A 44 17.52 -4.11 2.16
N LYS A 45 18.72 -4.61 1.93
CA LYS A 45 19.09 -6.00 2.25
C LYS A 45 19.41 -6.04 3.74
N ARG A 46 18.52 -6.57 4.59
CA ARG A 46 18.90 -6.88 5.97
C ARG A 46 19.99 -7.95 5.93
N SER A 47 21.13 -7.66 6.53
CA SER A 47 22.32 -8.53 6.49
C SER A 47 22.12 -9.91 7.14
N GLU A 48 21.04 -10.11 7.90
CA GLU A 48 20.80 -11.33 8.67
C GLU A 48 19.84 -12.34 8.03
N ASP A 49 19.17 -12.00 6.92
CA ASP A 49 18.25 -12.96 6.30
C ASP A 49 18.23 -12.84 4.77
N ILE A 50 18.77 -13.86 4.11
CA ILE A 50 18.95 -13.93 2.65
C ILE A 50 17.60 -13.97 1.91
N ARG A 51 16.49 -14.21 2.64
CA ARG A 51 15.14 -14.39 2.09
C ARG A 51 14.26 -13.14 2.17
N PHE A 52 14.62 -12.15 2.99
CA PHE A 52 13.83 -10.92 3.14
C PHE A 52 14.47 -9.74 2.39
N LYS A 53 13.98 -9.49 1.17
CA LYS A 53 14.18 -8.20 0.49
C LYS A 53 13.03 -7.29 0.87
N ASP A 54 13.26 -6.38 1.82
CA ASP A 54 12.36 -5.24 2.02
C ASP A 54 12.57 -4.26 0.86
N CYS A 55 11.76 -4.43 -0.18
CA CYS A 55 11.70 -3.50 -1.31
C CYS A 55 10.76 -2.34 -0.94
N ASN A 56 11.33 -1.14 -0.84
CA ASN A 56 10.56 0.07 -0.55
C ASN A 56 10.19 0.79 -1.85
N TYR A 57 8.91 1.05 -2.03
CA TYR A 57 8.34 1.78 -3.16
C TYR A 57 7.63 3.04 -2.67
N THR A 58 7.53 4.05 -3.51
CA THR A 58 6.69 5.24 -3.27
C THR A 58 5.58 5.30 -4.29
N GLY A 59 4.34 5.41 -3.82
CA GLY A 59 3.16 5.66 -4.63
C GLY A 59 2.80 7.14 -4.61
N LEU A 60 2.49 7.73 -5.76
CA LEU A 60 1.92 9.07 -5.86
C LEU A 60 0.52 8.98 -6.45
N THR A 61 -0.46 9.62 -5.80
CA THR A 61 -1.86 9.61 -6.25
C THR A 61 -2.57 10.92 -5.93
N TYR A 62 -3.66 11.19 -6.67
CA TYR A 62 -4.59 12.27 -6.33
C TYR A 62 -5.62 11.84 -5.26
N TYR A 63 -5.69 10.55 -4.94
CA TYR A 63 -6.61 10.02 -3.94
C TYR A 63 -6.23 10.49 -2.52
N LYS A 64 -7.21 10.97 -1.76
CA LYS A 64 -7.03 11.59 -0.43
C LYS A 64 -8.08 11.10 0.55
N GLY A 65 -7.87 11.39 1.83
CA GLY A 65 -8.85 11.13 2.89
C GLY A 65 -8.78 9.71 3.43
N LEU A 66 -7.64 9.04 3.31
CA LEU A 66 -7.44 7.74 3.95
C LEU A 66 -7.30 7.90 5.46
N ASP A 67 -8.02 7.06 6.20
CA ASP A 67 -7.90 6.97 7.65
C ASP A 67 -6.55 6.35 8.04
N LEU A 68 -5.66 7.15 8.61
CA LEU A 68 -4.29 6.78 9.01
C LEU A 68 -4.24 5.69 10.08
N THR A 69 -5.35 5.38 10.74
CA THR A 69 -5.42 4.32 11.76
C THR A 69 -5.68 2.94 11.15
N LYS A 70 -6.13 2.88 9.89
CA LYS A 70 -6.42 1.63 9.19
C LYS A 70 -5.24 1.18 8.33
N LYS A 71 -5.21 -0.11 8.03
CA LYS A 71 -4.26 -0.69 7.07
C LYS A 71 -4.89 -0.76 5.70
N TYR A 72 -4.10 -0.48 4.67
CA TYR A 72 -4.54 -0.52 3.28
C TYR A 72 -3.58 -1.34 2.42
N LYS A 73 -4.12 -1.84 1.31
CA LYS A 73 -3.32 -2.43 0.26
C LYS A 73 -3.79 -1.98 -1.12
N LEU A 74 -2.84 -1.93 -2.05
CA LEU A 74 -3.08 -1.71 -3.47
C LEU A 74 -2.88 -3.03 -4.20
N VAL A 75 -3.84 -3.39 -5.03
CA VAL A 75 -3.82 -4.62 -5.84
C VAL A 75 -3.84 -4.24 -7.30
N GLY A 76 -2.77 -4.63 -8.01
CA GLY A 76 -2.66 -4.53 -9.47
C GLY A 76 -1.89 -5.74 -9.99
N LYS A 77 -0.91 -5.52 -10.88
CA LYS A 77 0.02 -6.59 -11.31
C LYS A 77 0.83 -7.18 -10.15
N LEU A 78 1.17 -6.32 -9.18
CA LEU A 78 1.77 -6.67 -7.92
C LEU A 78 0.88 -6.15 -6.79
N GLN A 79 1.02 -6.76 -5.60
CA GLN A 79 0.34 -6.32 -4.40
C GLN A 79 1.29 -5.50 -3.55
N TYR A 80 0.78 -4.38 -3.05
CA TYR A 80 1.53 -3.46 -2.20
C TYR A 80 0.75 -3.20 -0.91
N GLU A 81 1.41 -3.33 0.23
CA GLU A 81 0.90 -2.82 1.51
C GLU A 81 1.28 -1.34 1.64
N ILE A 82 0.32 -0.51 2.06
CA ILE A 82 0.58 0.89 2.37
C ILE A 82 1.09 0.98 3.81
N ILE A 83 2.37 1.31 3.96
CA ILE A 83 3.06 1.40 5.25
C ILE A 83 2.87 2.78 5.88
N SER A 84 2.84 3.83 5.06
CA SER A 84 2.65 5.20 5.52
C SER A 84 1.99 6.04 4.45
N ILE A 85 1.22 7.04 4.89
CA ILE A 85 0.45 7.94 4.04
C ILE A 85 0.82 9.37 4.42
N ASN A 86 1.17 10.16 3.41
CA ASN A 86 1.40 11.59 3.54
C ASN A 86 0.58 12.34 2.49
N GLU A 87 -0.43 13.08 2.93
CA GLU A 87 -1.33 13.84 2.05
C GLU A 87 -0.98 15.34 1.97
N ILE A 88 0.19 15.73 2.49
CA ILE A 88 0.69 17.11 2.51
C ILE A 88 1.10 17.51 1.08
N GLY A 89 0.25 18.30 0.42
CA GLY A 89 0.49 18.85 -0.91
C GLY A 89 -0.64 18.55 -1.90
N ARG A 90 -0.35 18.69 -3.21
CA ARG A 90 -1.33 18.44 -4.27
C ARG A 90 -1.62 16.94 -4.47
N LEU A 91 -0.61 16.10 -4.30
CA LEU A 91 -0.67 14.65 -4.41
C LEU A 91 -0.47 14.02 -3.03
N SER A 92 -1.12 12.89 -2.80
CA SER A 92 -0.80 11.99 -1.69
C SER A 92 0.39 11.12 -2.06
N GLN A 93 1.27 10.94 -1.09
CA GLN A 93 2.44 10.09 -1.17
C GLN A 93 2.25 8.89 -0.24
N TYR A 94 2.40 7.69 -0.79
CA TYR A 94 2.28 6.44 -0.06
C TYR A 94 3.64 5.77 0.00
N LEU A 95 4.08 5.39 1.19
CA LEU A 95 5.19 4.46 1.33
C LEU A 95 4.64 3.04 1.20
N LEU A 96 5.19 2.28 0.26
CA LEU A 96 4.66 0.99 -0.15
C LEU A 96 5.69 -0.12 0.07
N LYS A 97 5.22 -1.27 0.54
CA LYS A 97 5.99 -2.51 0.61
C LYS A 97 5.35 -3.55 -0.29
N VAL A 98 6.14 -4.20 -1.14
CA VAL A 98 5.63 -5.32 -1.95
C VAL A 98 5.29 -6.51 -1.06
N VAL A 99 4.10 -7.08 -1.29
CA VAL A 99 3.66 -8.35 -0.70
C VAL A 99 3.83 -9.42 -1.77
N ILE A 100 4.71 -10.40 -1.50
CA ILE A 100 5.00 -11.57 -2.35
C ILE A 100 4.25 -12.77 -1.78
#